data_AF-A0A9D1HSX7-F1
#
_entry.id   AF-A0A9D1HSX7-F1
#
_cell.length_a   1.000
_cell.length_b   1.000
_cell.length_c   1.000
_cell.angle_alpha   90.00
_cell.angle_beta   90.00
_cell.angle_gamma   90.00
#
_symmetry.space_group_name_H-M   'P 1'
#
loop_
_entity.id
_entity.type
_entity.pdbx_description
1 polymer ?
#
loop_
_entity_poly.entity_id
_entity_poly.type
_entity_poly.pdbx_seq_one_letter_code
_entity_poly.pdbx_strand_id
1 'polypeptide(L)'
;MTTEEIRKELKTIRLYYADKAKMDAAFQVLPHKTADLVRSYAEVIADAPLDLYRIYFELYVKGLTQESAAEELNYSCEYVRMKNKKLLEYLRENISKRREAA
;
A
#
# COMPACT_ATOMS: atom_id res chain seq x y z
N MET A 1 -5.07 -12.80 -8.09
CA MET A 1 -4.14 -11.75 -8.58
C MET A 1 -2.69 -12.16 -8.30
N THR A 2 -1.76 -11.79 -9.16
CA THR A 2 -0.31 -12.10 -9.05
C THR A 2 0.43 -11.08 -8.17
N THR A 3 1.62 -11.44 -7.69
CA THR A 3 2.47 -10.52 -6.91
C THR A 3 2.94 -9.32 -7.75
N GLU A 4 3.13 -9.48 -9.06
CA GLU A 4 3.51 -8.37 -9.94
C GLU A 4 2.38 -7.34 -10.10
N GLU A 5 1.14 -7.80 -10.19
CA GLU A 5 -0.04 -6.92 -10.22
C GLU A 5 -0.16 -6.11 -8.93
N ILE A 6 0.02 -6.75 -7.77
CA ILE A 6 0.08 -6.05 -6.46
C ILE A 6 1.17 -4.97 -6.49
N ARG A 7 2.38 -5.29 -6.96
CA ARG A 7 3.48 -4.32 -7.01
C ARG A 7 3.16 -3.13 -7.93
N LYS A 8 2.50 -3.38 -9.06
CA LYS A 8 2.07 -2.32 -9.99
C LYS A 8 1.02 -1.41 -9.35
N GLU A 9 0.01 -1.99 -8.72
CA GLU A 9 -1.03 -1.25 -8.00
C GLU A 9 -0.44 -0.42 -6.84
N LEU A 10 0.47 -1.00 -6.06
CA LEU A 10 1.18 -0.30 -4.98
C LEU A 10 2.05 0.86 -5.47
N LYS A 11 2.66 0.78 -6.67
CA LYS A 11 3.35 1.93 -7.28
C LYS A 11 2.38 3.06 -7.59
N THR A 12 1.20 2.75 -8.11
CA THR A 12 0.15 3.75 -8.36
C THR A 12 -0.34 4.37 -7.06
N ILE A 13 -0.55 3.58 -6.00
CA ILE A 13 -0.95 4.08 -4.68
C ILE A 13 0.13 4.99 -4.09
N ARG A 14 1.41 4.59 -4.18
CA ARG A 14 2.53 5.43 -3.73
C ARG A 14 2.60 6.76 -4.48
N LEU A 15 2.36 6.74 -5.79
CA LEU A 15 2.29 7.96 -6.60
C LEU A 15 1.11 8.85 -6.18
N TYR A 16 -0.05 8.27 -5.88
CA TYR A 16 -1.19 9.01 -5.36
C TYR A 16 -0.86 9.72 -4.04
N TYR A 17 -0.21 9.02 -3.10
CA TYR A 17 0.13 9.61 -1.80
C TYR A 17 1.28 10.62 -1.85
N ALA A 18 2.14 10.57 -2.87
CA ALA A 18 3.24 11.54 -3.04
C ALA A 18 2.75 12.99 -3.13
N ASP A 19 1.54 13.21 -3.65
CA ASP A 19 0.88 14.51 -3.65
C ASP A 19 -0.64 14.34 -3.43
N LYS A 20 -0.99 13.71 -2.29
CA LYS A 20 -2.36 13.32 -1.97
C LYS A 20 -3.35 14.48 -2.13
N ALA A 21 -3.01 15.65 -1.60
CA ALA A 21 -3.89 16.81 -1.63
C ALA A 21 -4.20 17.26 -3.07
N LYS A 22 -3.20 17.28 -3.95
CA LYS A 22 -3.38 17.62 -5.36
C LYS A 22 -4.17 16.55 -6.11
N MET A 23 -3.90 15.27 -5.85
CA MET A 23 -4.64 14.17 -6.49
C MET A 23 -6.09 14.15 -6.05
N ASP A 24 -6.37 14.35 -4.77
CA ASP A 24 -7.73 14.46 -4.24
C ASP A 24 -8.50 15.59 -4.91
N ALA A 25 -7.90 16.79 -5.00
CA ALA A 25 -8.52 17.92 -5.68
C ALA A 25 -8.77 17.65 -7.17
N ALA A 26 -7.81 17.02 -7.87
CA ALA A 26 -7.96 16.65 -9.27
C ALA A 26 -9.10 15.63 -9.48
N PHE A 27 -9.24 14.64 -8.58
CA PHE A 27 -10.27 13.61 -8.69
C PHE A 27 -11.70 14.11 -8.44
N GLN A 28 -11.87 15.24 -7.75
CA GLN A 28 -13.17 15.91 -7.65
C GLN A 28 -13.63 16.52 -8.98
N VAL A 29 -12.68 16.92 -9.84
CA VAL A 29 -12.97 17.52 -11.16
C VAL A 29 -13.03 16.45 -12.24
N LEU A 30 -12.07 15.52 -12.24
CA LEU A 30 -11.97 14.42 -13.18
C LEU A 30 -11.75 13.10 -12.41
N PRO A 31 -12.81 12.31 -12.19
CA PRO A 31 -12.71 11.04 -11.47
C PRO A 31 -11.70 10.09 -12.10
N HIS A 32 -10.95 9.39 -11.25
CA HIS A 32 -9.95 8.41 -11.67
C HIS A 32 -10.07 7.13 -10.85
N LYS A 33 -9.92 5.96 -11.49
CA LYS A 33 -10.00 4.64 -10.85
C LYS A 33 -9.03 4.42 -9.68
N THR A 34 -8.00 5.27 -9.56
CA THR A 34 -7.06 5.24 -8.44
C THR A 34 -7.75 5.53 -7.11
N ALA A 35 -8.82 6.34 -7.10
CA ALA A 35 -9.60 6.59 -5.88
C ALA A 35 -10.18 5.27 -5.32
N ASP A 36 -10.78 4.45 -6.19
CA ASP A 36 -11.33 3.15 -5.81
C ASP A 36 -10.23 2.16 -5.43
N LEU A 37 -9.09 2.20 -6.14
CA LEU A 37 -7.92 1.36 -5.83
C LEU A 37 -7.39 1.64 -4.42
N VAL A 38 -7.19 2.92 -4.09
CA VAL A 38 -6.71 3.34 -2.76
C VAL A 38 -7.71 2.92 -1.68
N ARG A 39 -9.01 3.11 -1.93
CA ARG A 39 -10.08 2.68 -1.00
C ARG A 39 -10.05 1.17 -0.76
N SER A 40 -9.97 0.37 -1.83
CA SER A 40 -9.90 -1.09 -1.76
C SER A 40 -8.71 -1.58 -0.93
N TYR A 41 -7.53 -0.98 -1.11
CA TYR A 41 -6.35 -1.32 -0.29
C TYR A 41 -6.49 -0.85 1.15
N ALA A 42 -7.09 0.33 1.37
CA ALA A 42 -7.30 0.85 2.72
C ALA A 42 -8.21 -0.07 3.55
N GLU A 43 -9.26 -0.61 2.94
CA GLU A 43 -10.15 -1.59 3.59
C GLU A 43 -9.43 -2.89 3.96
N VAL A 44 -8.54 -3.39 3.09
CA VAL A 44 -7.72 -4.57 3.41
C VAL A 44 -6.72 -4.29 4.51
N ILE A 45 -6.09 -3.11 4.49
CA ILE A 45 -5.10 -2.70 5.49
C ILE A 45 -5.74 -2.39 6.86
N ALA A 46 -7.02 -1.99 6.89
CA ALA A 46 -7.74 -1.77 8.13
C ALA A 46 -7.84 -3.02 9.02
N ASP A 47 -7.90 -4.21 8.40
CA ASP A 47 -7.95 -5.51 9.09
C ASP A 47 -6.57 -6.18 9.24
N ALA A 48 -5.50 -5.50 8.83
CA ALA A 48 -4.16 -6.08 8.84
C ALA A 48 -3.56 -6.11 10.26
N PRO A 49 -2.70 -7.09 10.57
CA PRO A 49 -1.82 -7.01 11.72
C PRO A 49 -1.08 -5.66 11.76
N LEU A 50 -0.98 -5.06 12.96
CA LEU A 50 -0.47 -3.70 13.13
C LEU A 50 0.96 -3.50 12.58
N ASP A 51 1.79 -4.53 12.62
CA ASP A 51 3.13 -4.51 12.04
C ASP A 51 3.11 -4.40 10.51
N LEU A 52 2.19 -5.10 9.83
CA LEU A 52 1.99 -4.96 8.38
C LEU A 52 1.38 -3.61 8.02
N TYR A 53 0.45 -3.11 8.83
CA TYR A 53 -0.10 -1.75 8.68
C TYR A 53 1.02 -0.71 8.70
N ARG A 54 1.93 -0.76 9.69
CA ARG A 54 3.05 0.19 9.81
C ARG A 54 3.94 0.14 8.57
N ILE A 55 4.26 -1.06 8.08
CA ILE A 55 5.10 -1.23 6.89
C ILE A 55 4.42 -0.67 5.64
N TYR A 56 3.11 -0.90 5.50
CA TYR A 56 2.35 -0.32 4.40
C TYR A 56 2.37 1.22 4.45
N PHE A 57 2.13 1.78 5.64
CA PHE A 57 2.09 3.22 5.85
C PHE A 57 3.44 3.87 5.51
N GLU A 58 4.54 3.36 6.06
CA GLU A 58 5.87 3.93 5.80
C GLU A 58 6.28 3.83 4.32
N LEU A 59 6.07 2.68 3.68
CA LEU A 59 6.55 2.43 2.31
C LEU A 59 5.66 3.03 1.23
N TYR A 60 4.33 3.01 1.41
CA TYR A 60 3.37 3.36 0.34
C TYR A 60 2.57 4.63 0.61
N VAL A 61 2.39 5.02 1.88
CA VAL A 61 1.71 6.28 2.23
C VAL A 61 2.74 7.40 2.42
N LYS A 62 3.75 7.21 3.25
CA LYS A 62 4.89 8.15 3.38
C LYS A 62 5.86 8.06 2.20
N GLY A 63 5.79 6.98 1.42
CA GLY A 63 6.59 6.84 0.21
C GLY A 63 8.09 6.66 0.46
N LEU A 64 8.48 6.11 1.62
CA LEU A 64 9.88 5.90 1.98
C LEU A 64 10.52 4.74 1.20
N THR A 65 11.85 4.74 1.16
CA THR A 65 12.62 3.53 0.81
C THR A 65 12.57 2.53 1.97
N GLN A 66 12.99 1.30 1.73
CA GLN A 66 13.03 0.30 2.81
C GLN A 66 14.11 0.64 3.85
N GLU A 67 15.19 1.28 3.41
CA GLU A 67 16.27 1.80 4.23
C GLU A 67 15.77 2.93 5.15
N SER A 68 15.12 3.96 4.60
CA SER A 68 14.58 5.06 5.41
C SER A 68 13.46 4.61 6.33
N ALA A 69 12.61 3.67 5.89
CA ALA A 69 11.60 3.08 6.77
C ALA A 69 12.23 2.28 7.92
N ALA A 70 13.35 1.59 7.68
CA ALA A 70 14.06 0.88 8.73
C ALA A 70 14.64 1.84 9.78
N GLU A 71 15.20 2.97 9.34
CA GLU A 71 15.67 4.04 10.23
C GLU A 71 14.53 4.63 11.06
N GLU A 72 13.42 5.05 10.43
CA GLU A 72 12.24 5.62 11.11
C GLU A 72 11.62 4.66 12.12
N LEU A 73 11.61 3.36 11.82
CA LEU A 73 11.02 2.34 12.68
C LEU A 73 11.99 1.79 13.73
N ASN A 74 13.26 2.20 13.72
CA ASN A 74 14.36 1.60 14.50
C ASN A 74 14.48 0.08 14.29
N TYR A 75 14.37 -0.35 13.04
CA TYR A 75 14.51 -1.74 12.61
C TYR A 75 15.76 -1.93 11.75
N SER A 76 16.17 -3.19 11.57
CA SER A 76 17.12 -3.50 10.50
C SER A 76 16.43 -3.44 9.14
N CYS A 77 17.16 -3.06 8.09
CA CYS A 77 16.64 -3.08 6.73
C CYS A 77 16.17 -4.49 6.31
N GLU A 78 16.85 -5.54 6.78
CA GLU A 78 16.43 -6.93 6.55
C GLU A 78 15.09 -7.27 7.20
N TYR A 79 14.81 -6.73 8.39
CA TYR A 79 13.51 -6.92 9.02
C TYR A 79 12.39 -6.24 8.21
N VAL A 80 12.64 -5.03 7.69
CA VAL A 80 11.69 -4.34 6.81
C VAL A 80 11.49 -5.09 5.49
N ARG A 81 12.55 -5.63 4.88
CA ARG A 81 12.48 -6.50 3.68
C ARG A 81 11.60 -7.72 3.92
N MET A 82 11.84 -8.43 5.02
CA MET A 82 11.05 -9.59 5.42
C MET A 82 9.58 -9.20 5.65
N LYS A 83 9.30 -8.11 6.36
CA LYS A 83 7.92 -7.66 6.61
C LYS A 83 7.23 -7.20 5.34
N ASN A 84 7.93 -6.52 4.44
CA ASN A 84 7.37 -6.13 3.15
C ASN A 84 6.99 -7.37 2.32
N LYS A 85 7.81 -8.44 2.33
CA LYS A 85 7.43 -9.71 1.69
C LYS A 85 6.11 -10.26 2.27
N LYS A 86 5.99 -10.31 3.60
CA LYS A 86 4.75 -10.75 4.28
C LYS A 86 3.55 -9.86 3.97
N LEU A 87 3.77 -8.55 3.87
CA LEU A 87 2.75 -7.59 3.46
C LEU A 87 2.26 -7.87 2.04
N LEU A 88 3.16 -8.13 1.09
CA LEU A 88 2.78 -8.47 -0.29
C LEU A 88 1.97 -9.78 -0.36
N GLU A 89 2.34 -10.79 0.44
CA GLU A 89 1.59 -12.05 0.55
C GLU A 89 0.19 -11.80 1.12
N TYR A 90 0.10 -11.06 2.23
CA TYR A 90 -1.16 -10.67 2.86
C TYR A 90 -2.09 -9.92 1.90
N LEU A 91 -1.56 -8.91 1.20
CA LEU A 91 -2.34 -8.12 0.25
C LEU A 91 -2.84 -8.98 -0.92
N ARG A 92 -1.99 -9.85 -1.47
CA ARG A 92 -2.36 -10.74 -2.57
C ARG A 92 -3.53 -11.64 -2.19
N GLU A 93 -3.48 -12.25 -1.01
CA GLU A 93 -4.52 -13.15 -0.53
C GLU A 93 -5.83 -12.42 -0.26
N ASN A 94 -5.79 -11.32 0.49
CA ASN A 94 -7.01 -10.63 0.92
C ASN A 94 -7.67 -9.82 -0.20
N ILE A 95 -6.90 -9.23 -1.11
CA ILE A 95 -7.47 -8.54 -2.28
C ILE A 95 -8.08 -9.54 -3.25
N SER A 96 -7.45 -10.71 -3.48
CA SER A 96 -8.02 -11.73 -4.36
C SER A 96 -9.35 -12.24 -3.81
N LYS A 97 -9.41 -12.58 -2.51
CA LYS A 97 -10.65 -12.99 -1.83
C LYS A 97 -11.76 -11.95 -1.95
N ARG A 98 -11.44 -10.66 -1.72
CA ARG A 98 -12.43 -9.58 -1.84
C ARG A 98 -12.92 -9.39 -3.28
N ARG A 99 -12.04 -9.51 -4.27
CA ARG A 99 -12.42 -9.41 -5.70
C ARG A 99 -13.24 -10.60 -6.20
N GLU A 100 -13.10 -11.77 -5.59
CA GLU A 100 -13.93 -12.94 -5.90
C GLU A 100 -15.33 -12.85 -5.27
N ALA A 101 -15.48 -12.09 -4.17
CA ALA A 101 -16.74 -11.93 -3.45
C ALA A 101 -17.59 -10.73 -3.91
N ALA A 102 -17.05 -9.85 -4.77
CA ALA A 102 -17.70 -8.66 -5.30
C ALA A 102 -18.22 -8.89 -6.73
#